data_AF-A0A7V5PAX9-F1
#
_entry.id   AF-A0A7V5PAX9-F1
#
_cell.length_a   1.000
_cell.length_b   1.000
_cell.length_c   1.000
_cell.angle_alpha   90.00
_cell.angle_beta   90.00
_cell.angle_gamma   90.00
#
_symmetry.space_group_name_H-M   'P 1'
#
loop_
_entity.id
_entity.type
_entity.pdbx_description
1 polymer ?
#
loop_
_entity_poly.entity_id
_entity_poly.type
_entity_poly.pdbx_seq_one_letter_code
_entity_poly.pdbx_strand_id
1 'polypeptide(L)'
;MVTDDDLSSLTAFGHEFGKVLDPVAFLNDNNPQLCAAFLKLHELTLNEGALSKKQKFLIHAAITASQHDPEATGMHITGALHAGASEQELLETAATIIPVAGMPAFSVFLAGWRRAKQAAGS
;
A
#
# COMPACT_ATOMS: atom_id res chain seq x y z
N MET A 1 -9.95 1.22 25.93
CA MET A 1 -8.56 0.85 26.32
C MET A 1 -7.92 0.23 25.10
N VAL A 2 -6.68 0.60 24.79
CA VAL A 2 -5.87 -0.07 23.75
C VAL A 2 -5.54 -1.47 24.25
N THR A 3 -5.68 -2.47 23.39
CA THR A 3 -5.44 -3.88 23.71
C THR A 3 -4.05 -4.32 23.23
N ASP A 4 -3.54 -5.45 23.76
CA ASP A 4 -2.28 -6.04 23.27
C ASP A 4 -2.34 -6.42 21.78
N ASP A 5 -3.54 -6.76 21.30
CA ASP A 5 -3.82 -7.06 19.89
C ASP A 5 -3.61 -5.81 19.00
N ASP A 6 -3.98 -4.63 19.50
CA ASP A 6 -3.83 -3.35 18.79
C ASP A 6 -2.33 -2.98 18.62
N LEU A 7 -1.53 -3.16 19.68
CA LEU A 7 -0.08 -2.89 19.64
C LEU A 7 0.66 -3.86 18.71
N SER A 8 0.23 -5.12 18.68
CA SER A 8 0.76 -6.12 17.75
C SER A 8 0.47 -5.77 16.29
N SER A 9 -0.73 -5.26 16.02
CA SER A 9 -1.18 -4.85 14.68
C SER A 9 -0.40 -3.64 14.16
N LEU A 10 -0.14 -2.65 15.01
CA LEU A 10 0.64 -1.47 14.64
C LEU A 10 2.10 -1.83 14.32
N THR A 11 2.68 -2.76 15.08
CA THR A 11 4.03 -3.27 14.83
C THR A 11 4.11 -4.04 13.51
N ALA A 12 3.14 -4.92 13.24
CA ALA A 12 3.05 -5.67 12.00
C ALA A 12 2.90 -4.76 10.78
N PHE A 13 2.04 -3.74 10.90
CA PHE A 13 1.88 -2.71 9.88
C PHE A 13 3.17 -1.95 9.62
N GLY A 14 3.88 -1.55 10.69
CA GLY A 14 5.18 -0.89 10.57
C GLY A 14 6.22 -1.75 9.83
N HIS A 15 6.27 -3.05 10.11
CA HIS A 15 7.17 -3.97 9.41
C HIS A 15 6.81 -4.10 7.92
N GLU A 16 5.52 -4.13 7.58
CA GLU A 16 5.04 -4.22 6.19
C GLU A 16 5.53 -3.05 5.31
N PHE A 17 5.65 -1.85 5.87
CA PHE A 17 6.08 -0.65 5.15
C PHE A 17 7.50 -0.17 5.51
N GLY A 18 8.22 -0.93 6.35
CA GLY A 18 9.53 -0.55 6.91
C GLY A 18 9.49 0.59 7.94
N LYS A 19 8.33 1.21 8.15
CA LYS A 19 8.05 2.18 9.20
C LYS A 19 6.54 2.28 9.44
N VAL A 20 6.13 2.75 10.61
CA VAL A 20 4.76 3.25 10.79
C VAL A 20 4.61 4.54 9.98
N LEU A 21 3.55 4.63 9.19
CA LEU A 21 3.30 5.78 8.33
C LEU A 21 2.74 6.95 9.13
N ASP A 22 3.09 8.18 8.75
CA ASP A 22 2.74 9.39 9.49
C ASP A 22 1.21 9.54 9.73
N PRO A 23 0.31 9.25 8.77
CA PRO A 23 -1.13 9.29 9.02
C PRO A 23 -1.59 8.25 10.05
N VAL A 24 -0.96 7.08 10.11
CA VAL A 24 -1.29 6.01 11.05
C VAL A 24 -0.75 6.35 12.44
N ALA A 25 0.47 6.90 12.53
CA ALA A 25 1.01 7.43 13.78
C ALA A 25 0.11 8.55 14.34
N PHE A 26 -0.34 9.48 13.48
CA PHE A 26 -1.28 10.53 13.87
C PHE A 26 -2.60 9.96 14.42
N LEU A 27 -3.18 8.95 13.76
CA LEU A 27 -4.38 8.28 14.27
C LEU A 27 -4.13 7.62 15.62
N ASN A 28 -3.00 6.92 15.78
CA ASN A 28 -2.64 6.26 17.03
C ASN A 28 -2.54 7.27 18.19
N ASP A 29 -1.87 8.40 17.97
CA ASP A 29 -1.63 9.40 19.02
C ASP A 29 -2.89 10.16 19.44
N ASN A 30 -3.85 10.34 18.52
CA ASN A 30 -5.04 11.18 18.74
C ASN A 30 -6.33 10.37 18.97
N ASN A 31 -6.45 9.18 18.39
CA ASN A 31 -7.60 8.30 18.56
C ASN A 31 -7.19 6.82 18.37
N PRO A 32 -6.63 6.18 19.41
CA PRO A 32 -6.15 4.81 19.34
C PRO A 32 -7.21 3.79 18.92
N GLN A 33 -8.49 4.01 19.28
CA GLN A 33 -9.58 3.11 18.89
C GLN A 33 -9.86 3.19 17.38
N LEU A 34 -9.82 4.40 16.81
CA LEU A 34 -9.95 4.57 15.36
C LEU A 34 -8.74 4.00 14.62
N CYS A 35 -7.53 4.15 15.17
CA CYS A 35 -6.32 3.52 14.65
C CYS A 35 -6.46 1.99 14.61
N ALA A 36 -6.85 1.37 15.72
CA ALA A 36 -7.09 -0.06 15.80
C ALA A 36 -8.12 -0.55 14.77
N ALA A 37 -9.23 0.19 14.61
CA ALA A 37 -10.24 -0.13 13.59
C ALA A 37 -9.69 -0.04 12.16
N PHE A 38 -8.87 0.98 11.87
CA PHE A 38 -8.18 1.11 10.58
C PHE A 38 -7.22 -0.06 10.34
N LEU A 39 -6.38 -0.40 11.31
CA LEU A 39 -5.42 -1.51 11.21
C LEU A 39 -6.15 -2.83 10.99
N LYS A 40 -7.28 -3.05 11.67
CA LYS A 40 -8.09 -4.25 11.46
C LYS A 40 -8.71 -4.30 10.07
N LEU A 41 -9.19 -3.17 9.55
CA LEU A 41 -9.69 -3.09 8.18
C LEU A 41 -8.58 -3.41 7.16
N HIS A 42 -7.39 -2.84 7.35
CA HIS A 42 -6.22 -3.11 6.52
C HIS A 42 -5.88 -4.61 6.52
N GLU A 43 -5.79 -5.23 7.69
CA GLU A 43 -5.52 -6.66 7.84
C GLU A 43 -6.58 -7.52 7.13
N LEU A 44 -7.87 -7.28 7.41
CA LEU A 44 -8.98 -8.05 6.82
C LEU A 44 -9.03 -7.94 5.30
N THR A 45 -8.68 -6.78 4.75
CA THR A 45 -8.71 -6.56 3.30
C THR A 45 -7.49 -7.13 2.58
N LEU A 46 -6.32 -7.18 3.23
CA LEU A 46 -5.05 -7.63 2.62
C LEU A 46 -4.62 -9.06 2.96
N ASN A 47 -5.24 -9.73 3.95
CA ASN A 47 -4.95 -11.14 4.25
C ASN A 47 -5.12 -12.05 3.03
N GLU A 48 -4.37 -13.15 2.98
CA GLU A 48 -4.48 -14.13 1.89
C GLU A 48 -5.90 -14.67 1.72
N GLY A 49 -6.29 -14.95 0.47
CA GLY A 49 -7.62 -15.45 0.13
C GLY A 49 -7.73 -15.83 -1.34
N ALA A 50 -8.94 -15.72 -1.92
CA ALA A 50 -9.16 -15.99 -3.34
C ALA A 50 -8.29 -15.11 -4.26
N LEU A 51 -7.97 -13.90 -3.81
CA LEU A 51 -6.90 -13.08 -4.34
C LEU A 51 -5.75 -13.10 -3.33
N SER A 52 -4.54 -13.28 -3.85
CA SER A 52 -3.32 -13.18 -3.04
C SER A 52 -3.10 -11.76 -2.51
N LYS A 53 -2.36 -11.63 -1.41
CA LYS A 53 -1.97 -10.31 -0.88
C LYS A 53 -1.27 -9.44 -1.93
N LYS A 54 -0.40 -10.06 -2.74
CA LYS A 54 0.24 -9.44 -3.91
C LYS A 54 -0.77 -8.82 -4.87
N GLN A 55 -1.76 -9.61 -5.32
CA GLN A 55 -2.77 -9.13 -6.27
C GLN A 55 -3.58 -7.96 -5.71
N LYS A 56 -3.91 -8.01 -4.41
CA LYS A 56 -4.64 -6.93 -3.73
C LYS A 56 -3.83 -5.64 -3.69
N PHE A 57 -2.53 -5.70 -3.42
CA PHE A 57 -1.67 -4.51 -3.49
C PHE A 57 -1.53 -3.95 -4.90
N LEU A 58 -1.41 -4.80 -5.93
CA LEU A 58 -1.39 -4.34 -7.33
C LEU A 58 -2.70 -3.60 -7.69
N ILE A 59 -3.84 -4.12 -7.25
CA ILE A 59 -5.16 -3.48 -7.42
C ILE A 59 -5.18 -2.13 -6.70
N HIS A 60 -4.76 -2.08 -5.44
CA HIS A 60 -4.71 -0.82 -4.67
C HIS A 60 -3.82 0.22 -5.36
N ALA A 61 -2.63 -0.17 -5.81
CA ALA A 61 -1.71 0.73 -6.52
C ALA A 61 -2.34 1.30 -7.81
N ALA A 62 -3.10 0.50 -8.56
CA ALA A 62 -3.81 0.97 -9.74
C ALA A 62 -4.95 1.95 -9.38
N ILE A 63 -5.72 1.65 -8.33
CA ILE A 63 -6.81 2.52 -7.84
C ILE A 63 -6.25 3.87 -7.38
N THR A 64 -5.23 3.88 -6.54
CA THR A 64 -4.65 5.14 -6.03
C THR A 64 -3.98 5.95 -7.13
N ALA A 65 -3.39 5.27 -8.13
CA ALA A 65 -2.86 5.95 -9.31
C ALA A 65 -3.97 6.64 -10.11
N SER A 66 -5.12 5.98 -10.28
CA SER A 66 -6.30 6.58 -10.94
C SER A 66 -6.87 7.77 -10.17
N GLN A 67 -6.70 7.80 -8.85
CA GLN A 67 -7.08 8.92 -7.98
C GLN A 67 -6.04 10.05 -7.96
N HIS A 68 -4.93 9.89 -8.69
CA HIS A 68 -3.79 10.82 -8.69
C HIS A 68 -3.18 11.03 -7.30
N ASP A 69 -3.14 9.96 -6.49
CA ASP A 69 -2.51 9.96 -5.18
C ASP A 69 -1.09 9.36 -5.26
N PRO A 70 -0.03 10.18 -5.40
CA PRO A 70 1.33 9.68 -5.57
C PRO A 70 1.89 9.00 -4.32
N GLU A 71 1.44 9.39 -3.13
CA GLU A 71 1.93 8.84 -1.87
C GLU A 71 1.36 7.44 -1.66
N ALA A 72 0.03 7.30 -1.73
CA ALA A 72 -0.63 6.01 -1.58
C ALA A 72 -0.23 5.04 -2.71
N THR A 73 -0.05 5.55 -3.93
CA THR A 73 0.44 4.73 -5.05
C THR A 73 1.85 4.19 -4.78
N GLY A 74 2.77 5.02 -4.31
CA GLY A 74 4.10 4.55 -3.92
C GLY A 74 4.05 3.51 -2.80
N MET A 75 3.23 3.76 -1.78
CA MET A 75 3.03 2.85 -0.65
C MET A 75 2.53 1.48 -1.09
N HIS A 76 1.49 1.41 -1.93
CA HIS A 76 0.94 0.14 -2.39
C HIS A 76 1.86 -0.58 -3.38
N ILE A 77 2.67 0.14 -4.17
CA ILE A 77 3.72 -0.49 -4.97
C ILE A 77 4.77 -1.14 -4.07
N THR A 78 5.21 -0.48 -2.99
CA THR A 78 6.12 -1.09 -2.00
C THR A 78 5.50 -2.32 -1.35
N GLY A 79 4.23 -2.24 -0.95
CA GLY A 79 3.49 -3.39 -0.42
C GLY A 79 3.42 -4.56 -1.41
N ALA A 80 3.17 -4.29 -2.70
CA ALA A 80 3.17 -5.30 -3.74
C ALA A 80 4.55 -5.97 -3.88
N LEU A 81 5.63 -5.18 -3.89
CA LEU A 81 7.01 -5.69 -3.97
C LEU A 81 7.37 -6.56 -2.76
N HIS A 82 7.03 -6.13 -1.54
CA HIS A 82 7.22 -6.93 -0.32
C HIS A 82 6.39 -8.23 -0.33
N ALA A 83 5.23 -8.22 -0.98
CA ALA A 83 4.41 -9.41 -1.23
C ALA A 83 4.91 -10.26 -2.42
N GLY A 84 6.07 -9.94 -3.01
CA GLY A 84 6.70 -10.73 -4.07
C GLY A 84 6.24 -10.39 -5.49
N ALA A 85 5.70 -9.20 -5.73
CA ALA A 85 5.43 -8.74 -7.09
C ALA A 85 6.72 -8.56 -7.90
N SER A 86 6.70 -9.05 -9.13
CA SER A 86 7.77 -8.85 -10.11
C SER A 86 7.64 -7.49 -10.82
N GLU A 87 8.74 -7.05 -11.43
CA GLU A 87 8.72 -5.86 -12.29
C GLU A 87 7.75 -6.00 -13.48
N GLN A 88 7.59 -7.22 -13.99
CA GLN A 88 6.65 -7.49 -15.07
C GLN A 88 5.20 -7.34 -14.63
N GLU A 89 4.84 -7.80 -13.42
CA GLU A 89 3.50 -7.61 -12.87
C GLU A 89 3.18 -6.13 -12.61
N LEU A 90 4.16 -5.34 -12.18
CA LEU A 90 4.00 -3.89 -12.03
C LEU A 90 3.83 -3.21 -13.40
N LEU A 91 4.58 -3.62 -14.42
CA LEU A 91 4.45 -3.10 -15.77
C LEU A 91 3.07 -3.39 -16.36
N GLU A 92 2.58 -4.64 -16.24
CA GLU A 92 1.26 -5.02 -16.71
C GLU A 92 0.16 -4.27 -15.95
N THR A 93 0.28 -4.16 -14.63
CA THR A 93 -0.64 -3.35 -13.81
C THR A 93 -0.69 -1.91 -14.31
N ALA A 94 0.47 -1.26 -14.50
CA ALA A 94 0.55 0.09 -15.03
C ALA A 94 -0.09 0.24 -16.42
N ALA A 95 0.10 -0.76 -17.29
CA ALA A 95 -0.48 -0.76 -18.63
C ALA A 95 -2.01 -0.81 -18.61
N THR A 96 -2.62 -1.56 -17.66
CA THR A 96 -4.09 -1.62 -17.53
C THR A 96 -4.74 -0.28 -17.14
N ILE A 97 -3.98 0.63 -16.51
CA ILE A 97 -4.47 1.95 -16.09
C ILE A 97 -4.74 2.86 -17.30
N ILE A 98 -3.88 2.78 -18.33
CA ILE A 98 -3.90 3.67 -19.50
C ILE A 98 -5.29 3.75 -20.18
N PRO A 99 -5.96 2.64 -20.56
CA PRO A 99 -7.23 2.70 -21.28
C PRO A 99 -8.40 3.27 -20.47
N VAL A 100 -8.34 3.24 -19.13
CA VAL A 100 -9.50 3.59 -18.27
C VAL A 100 -9.29 4.85 -17.44
N ALA A 101 -8.04 5.22 -17.15
CA ALA A 101 -7.68 6.39 -16.34
C ALA A 101 -6.67 7.33 -17.04
N GLY A 102 -6.15 6.94 -18.21
CA GLY A 102 -5.31 7.78 -19.05
C GLY A 102 -3.85 7.90 -18.60
N MET A 103 -3.07 8.63 -19.41
CA MET A 103 -1.64 8.87 -19.19
C MET A 103 -1.29 9.61 -17.88
N PRO A 104 -2.11 10.53 -17.34
CA PRO A 104 -1.85 11.17 -16.05
C PRO A 104 -1.78 10.16 -14.90
N ALA A 105 -2.75 9.25 -14.79
CA ALA A 105 -2.75 8.20 -13.78
C ALA A 105 -1.57 7.23 -13.95
N PHE A 106 -1.26 6.84 -15.19
CA PHE A 106 -0.05 6.05 -15.48
C PHE A 106 1.24 6.76 -15.01
N SER A 107 1.32 8.08 -15.20
CA SER A 107 2.49 8.87 -14.78
C SER A 107 2.66 8.88 -13.26
N VAL A 108 1.55 8.90 -12.51
CA VAL A 108 1.55 8.76 -11.04
C VAL A 108 2.07 7.38 -10.64
N PHE A 109 1.58 6.30 -11.26
CA PHE A 109 2.07 4.94 -11.02
C PHE A 109 3.57 4.82 -11.32
N LEU A 110 4.02 5.30 -12.49
CA LEU A 110 5.42 5.26 -12.89
C LEU A 110 6.33 6.02 -11.91
N ALA A 111 5.88 7.18 -11.43
CA ALA A 111 6.62 7.96 -10.45
C ALA A 111 6.71 7.24 -9.09
N GLY A 112 5.62 6.61 -8.65
CA GLY A 112 5.60 5.75 -7.45
C GLY A 112 6.56 4.57 -7.57
N TRP A 113 6.52 3.87 -8.71
CA TRP A 113 7.37 2.71 -8.98
C TRP A 113 8.86 3.07 -8.98
N ARG A 114 9.26 4.16 -9.64
CA ARG A 114 10.66 4.61 -9.66
C ARG A 114 11.19 4.94 -8.26
N ARG A 115 10.36 5.55 -7.41
CA ARG A 115 10.74 5.84 -6.02
C ARG A 115 10.94 4.56 -5.20
N ALA A 116 10.04 3.59 -5.33
CA ALA A 116 10.17 2.30 -4.66
C ALA A 116 11.46 1.57 -5.05
N LYS A 117 11.84 1.59 -6.34
CA LYS A 117 13.10 1.00 -6.81
C LYS A 117 14.35 1.69 -6.26
N GLN A 118 14.31 3.02 -6.10
CA GLN A 118 15.43 3.77 -5.53
C GLN A 118 15.65 3.43 -4.05
N ALA A 119 14.56 3.31 -3.28
CA ALA A 119 14.61 2.95 -1.88
C ALA A 119 15.15 1.52 -1.64
N ALA A 120 14.89 0.59 -2.56
CA ALA A 120 15.38 -0.79 -2.47
C ALA A 120 16.86 -0.98 -2.88
N GLY A 121 17.47 0.01 -3.54
CA GLY A 121 18.86 -0.03 -3.99
C GLY A 121 19.85 0.74 -3.10
N SER A 122 19.39 1.20 -1.92
CA SER A 122 20.19 1.94 -0.92
C SER A 122 20.52 1.05 0.26
#